data_AF-A0A7W1T6E4-F1
#
_entry.id   AF-A0A7W1T6E4-F1
#
_cell.length_a   1.000
_cell.length_b   1.000
_cell.length_c   1.000
_cell.angle_alpha   90.00
_cell.angle_beta   90.00
_cell.angle_gamma   90.00
#
_symmetry.space_group_name_H-M   'P 1'
#
loop_
_entity.id
_entity.type
_entity.pdbx_description
1 polymer ?
#
loop_
_entity_poly.entity_id
_entity_poly.type
_entity_poly.pdbx_seq_one_letter_code
_entity_poly.pdbx_strand_id
1 'polypeptide(L)'
;MRNRYSWMLLGLVVIVVGFLVGKHYYTRAWAEREIDAFVSEQGVPSKAIYDEKLVWDWMKSGDYVKRFKVRGDSADVVYEYLFFVKDGDVLFVPYSSTSDEPDVKYSPEKTEADFNLYDGEAYEDGDSSLYVEHLKLITGADSGLGNGKFVLHKSSGIFDVDGKEIEADDVKKGDKLKIYLSENTAVKETYPAQIDGKYIFKVVRE
;
A
#
# COMPACT_ATOMS: atom_id res chain seq x y z
N MET A 1 0.95 -7.92 62.74
CA MET A 1 0.89 -8.70 61.47
C MET A 1 1.19 -7.75 60.32
N ARG A 2 2.45 -7.62 59.91
CA ARG A 2 2.86 -6.77 58.80
C ARG A 2 3.64 -7.67 57.84
N ASN A 3 3.45 -7.49 56.54
CA ASN A 3 4.33 -7.88 55.43
C ASN A 3 3.97 -9.04 54.49
N ARG A 4 3.17 -10.06 54.79
CA ARG A 4 2.92 -11.12 53.76
C ARG A 4 2.13 -10.63 52.55
N TYR A 5 1.04 -9.90 52.80
CA TYR A 5 0.23 -9.30 51.73
C TYR A 5 0.96 -8.18 50.99
N SER A 6 1.85 -7.43 51.69
CA SER A 6 2.63 -6.34 51.08
C SER A 6 3.68 -6.86 50.10
N TRP A 7 4.33 -8.00 50.40
CA TRP A 7 5.28 -8.63 49.48
C TRP A 7 4.60 -9.31 48.29
N MET A 8 3.41 -9.91 48.48
CA MET A 8 2.61 -10.42 47.36
C MET A 8 2.16 -9.29 46.42
N LEU A 9 1.70 -8.17 46.96
CA LEU A 9 1.31 -7.01 46.15
C LEU A 9 2.50 -6.43 45.39
N LEU A 10 3.66 -6.32 46.03
CA LEU A 10 4.89 -5.85 45.39
C LEU A 10 5.35 -6.79 44.26
N GLY A 11 5.32 -8.10 44.50
CA GLY A 11 5.61 -9.10 43.47
C GLY A 11 4.66 -9.01 42.28
N LEU A 12 3.36 -8.82 42.53
CA LEU A 12 2.36 -8.66 41.48
C LEU A 12 2.57 -7.37 40.67
N VAL A 13 2.89 -6.25 41.32
CA VAL A 13 3.22 -4.99 40.64
C VAL A 13 4.44 -5.17 39.73
N VAL A 14 5.50 -5.84 40.19
CA VAL A 14 6.70 -6.09 39.37
C VAL A 14 6.37 -6.93 38.15
N ILE A 15 5.55 -7.98 38.29
CA ILE A 15 5.14 -8.84 37.17
C ILE A 15 4.32 -8.05 36.14
N VAL A 16 3.34 -7.26 36.59
CA VAL A 16 2.48 -6.46 35.71
C VAL A 16 3.30 -5.39 34.98
N VAL A 17 4.18 -4.68 35.68
CA VAL A 17 5.07 -3.68 35.08
C VAL A 17 6.01 -4.35 34.07
N GLY A 18 6.63 -5.47 34.42
CA GLY A 18 7.50 -6.23 33.52
C GLY A 18 6.77 -6.68 32.25
N PHE A 19 5.53 -7.15 32.38
CA PHE A 19 4.70 -7.54 31.24
C PHE A 19 4.37 -6.34 30.33
N LEU A 20 3.95 -5.20 30.90
CA LEU A 20 3.63 -4.00 30.13
C LEU A 20 4.85 -3.45 29.39
N VAL A 21 6.01 -3.42 30.06
CA VAL A 21 7.28 -3.00 29.46
C VAL A 21 7.68 -3.95 28.33
N GLY A 22 7.63 -5.26 28.57
CA GLY A 22 7.96 -6.26 27.55
C GLY A 22 7.04 -6.16 26.33
N LYS A 23 5.73 -6.00 26.55
CA LYS A 23 4.75 -5.77 25.48
C LYS A 23 5.08 -4.51 24.70
N HIS A 24 5.41 -3.40 25.37
CA HIS A 24 5.77 -2.15 24.71
C HIS A 24 7.01 -2.30 23.81
N TYR A 25 8.08 -2.92 24.30
CA TYR A 25 9.28 -3.16 23.49
C TYR A 25 8.99 -4.04 22.26
N TYR A 26 8.19 -5.10 22.43
CA TYR A 26 7.79 -5.96 21.32
C TYR A 26 7.00 -5.18 20.26
N THR A 27 5.96 -4.42 20.69
CA THR A 27 5.14 -3.65 19.76
C THR A 27 5.95 -2.56 19.07
N ARG A 28 6.88 -1.90 19.77
CA ARG A 28 7.78 -0.91 19.17
C ARG A 28 8.64 -1.51 18.07
N ALA A 29 9.28 -2.65 18.33
CA ALA A 29 10.12 -3.33 17.35
C ALA A 29 9.32 -3.82 16.14
N TRP A 30 8.07 -4.24 16.37
CA TRP A 30 7.17 -4.60 15.29
C TRP A 30 6.79 -3.37 14.44
N ALA A 31 6.38 -2.27 15.07
CA ALA A 31 6.04 -1.03 14.39
C ALA A 31 7.21 -0.50 13.54
N GLU A 32 8.42 -0.51 14.10
CA GLU A 32 9.63 -0.09 13.40
C GLU A 32 9.89 -0.95 12.15
N ARG A 33 9.71 -2.26 12.25
CA ARG A 33 9.87 -3.18 11.11
C ARG A 33 8.85 -2.92 10.00
N GLU A 34 7.57 -2.75 10.36
CA GLU A 34 6.51 -2.51 9.37
C GLU A 34 6.72 -1.18 8.64
N ILE A 35 7.08 -0.13 9.39
CA ILE A 35 7.41 1.16 8.78
C ILE A 35 8.65 1.04 7.88
N ASP A 36 9.71 0.34 8.31
CA ASP A 36 10.91 0.17 7.50
C ASP A 36 10.65 -0.61 6.20
N ALA A 37 9.81 -1.65 6.27
CA ALA A 37 9.37 -2.38 5.09
C ALA A 37 8.64 -1.44 4.13
N PHE A 38 7.69 -0.66 4.63
CA PHE A 38 6.91 0.30 3.83
C PHE A 38 7.77 1.40 3.20
N VAL A 39 8.72 1.96 3.95
CA VAL A 39 9.70 2.94 3.45
C VAL A 39 10.60 2.34 2.36
N SER A 40 11.01 1.08 2.53
CA SER A 40 11.80 0.37 1.52
C SER A 40 10.99 0.09 0.25
N GLU A 41 9.71 -0.23 0.36
CA GLU A 41 8.81 -0.45 -0.79
C GLU A 41 8.62 0.82 -1.63
N GLN A 42 8.65 2.00 -1.00
CA GLN A 42 8.64 3.29 -1.69
C GLN A 42 9.98 3.65 -2.38
N GLY A 43 11.00 2.81 -2.25
CA GLY A 43 12.31 3.03 -2.88
C GLY A 43 13.15 4.12 -2.20
N VAL A 44 12.85 4.49 -0.94
CA VAL A 44 13.65 5.47 -0.19
C VAL A 44 15.06 4.92 0.05
N PRO A 45 16.13 5.60 -0.39
CA PRO A 45 17.49 5.11 -0.20
C PRO A 45 17.92 5.22 1.26
N SER A 46 18.02 4.10 1.98
CA SER A 46 18.34 4.04 3.41
C SER A 46 19.61 4.82 3.82
N LYS A 47 20.63 4.85 2.97
CA LYS A 47 21.87 5.61 3.20
C LYS A 47 21.70 7.14 3.13
N ALA A 48 20.61 7.61 2.54
CA ALA A 48 20.26 9.01 2.45
C ALA A 48 19.33 9.47 3.58
N ILE A 49 18.76 8.54 4.35
CA ILE A 49 17.90 8.84 5.50
C ILE A 49 18.74 9.48 6.61
N TYR A 50 18.23 10.55 7.21
CA TYR A 50 18.84 11.23 8.36
C TYR A 50 17.80 11.89 9.26
N ASP A 51 18.23 12.31 10.45
CA ASP A 51 17.36 12.87 11.52
C ASP A 51 16.15 11.97 11.85
N GLU A 52 16.41 10.66 11.85
CA GLU A 52 15.41 9.63 12.11
C GLU A 52 15.00 9.61 13.58
N LYS A 53 13.69 9.66 13.82
CA LYS A 53 13.09 9.63 15.16
C LYS A 53 11.87 8.73 15.15
N LEU A 54 11.88 7.71 16.00
CA LEU A 54 10.72 6.86 16.30
C LEU A 54 10.21 7.19 17.70
N VAL A 55 8.97 7.69 17.79
CA VAL A 55 8.34 8.13 19.03
C VAL A 55 7.05 7.37 19.24
N TRP A 56 6.77 7.01 20.50
CA TRP A 56 5.48 6.48 20.90
C TRP A 56 4.56 7.63 21.32
N ASP A 57 3.47 7.86 20.59
CA ASP A 57 2.46 8.86 20.96
C ASP A 57 1.47 8.28 21.97
N TRP A 58 1.89 8.28 23.24
CA TRP A 58 1.08 7.82 24.37
C TRP A 58 -0.11 8.74 24.67
N MET A 59 -0.10 9.99 24.20
CA MET A 59 -1.11 11.00 24.54
C MET A 59 -2.34 10.95 23.64
N LYS A 60 -2.18 10.53 22.38
CA LYS A 60 -3.28 10.58 21.40
C LYS A 60 -3.89 9.22 21.08
N SER A 61 -3.07 8.21 20.79
CA SER A 61 -3.57 6.97 20.18
C SER A 61 -2.85 5.69 20.60
N GLY A 62 -1.66 5.81 21.22
CA GLY A 62 -0.80 4.66 21.50
C GLY A 62 -0.02 4.16 20.28
N ASP A 63 0.02 4.95 19.22
CA ASP A 63 0.68 4.63 17.95
C ASP A 63 2.16 4.97 17.96
N TYR A 64 2.90 4.38 17.02
CA TYR A 64 4.29 4.72 16.80
C TYR A 64 4.42 5.64 15.60
N VAL A 65 5.10 6.76 15.79
CA VAL A 65 5.34 7.75 14.74
C VAL A 65 6.83 7.75 14.42
N LYS A 66 7.17 7.44 13.17
CA LYS A 66 8.52 7.54 12.64
C LYS A 66 8.62 8.77 11.75
N ARG A 67 9.64 9.59 11.99
CA ARG A 67 9.94 10.79 11.19
C ARG A 67 11.36 10.73 10.71
N PHE A 68 11.61 11.12 9.47
CA PHE A 68 12.96 11.28 8.95
C PHE A 68 13.01 12.27 7.79
N LYS A 69 14.23 12.63 7.40
CA LYS A 69 14.53 13.43 6.21
C LYS A 69 15.41 12.63 5.24
N VAL A 70 15.41 13.01 3.96
CA VAL A 70 16.21 12.34 2.92
C VAL A 70 17.22 13.34 2.33
N ARG A 71 18.49 12.96 2.25
CA ARG A 71 19.54 13.80 1.65
C ARG A 71 19.27 14.00 0.16
N GLY A 72 19.32 15.25 -0.29
CA GLY A 72 19.04 15.62 -1.67
C GLY A 72 17.62 16.13 -1.89
N ASP A 73 16.71 15.88 -0.94
CA ASP A 73 15.38 16.49 -0.92
C ASP A 73 15.43 17.86 -0.23
N SER A 74 14.32 18.61 -0.31
CA SER A 74 14.22 19.91 0.34
C SER A 74 14.31 19.77 1.86
N ALA A 75 15.03 20.69 2.52
CA ALA A 75 15.36 20.59 3.94
C ALA A 75 14.15 20.80 4.88
N ASP A 76 13.06 21.37 4.36
CA ASP A 76 11.79 21.60 5.05
C ASP A 76 10.86 20.38 4.99
N VAL A 77 11.08 19.44 4.07
CA VAL A 77 10.30 18.19 3.95
C VAL A 77 10.70 17.20 5.05
N VAL A 78 9.69 16.66 5.74
CA VAL A 78 9.79 15.57 6.71
C VAL A 78 8.84 14.48 6.27
N TYR A 79 9.36 13.26 6.13
CA TYR A 79 8.57 12.07 5.89
C TYR A 79 8.11 11.53 7.25
N GLU A 80 6.79 11.50 7.50
CA GLU A 80 6.20 10.98 8.73
C GLU A 80 5.33 9.75 8.43
N TYR A 81 5.53 8.68 9.21
CA TYR A 81 4.80 7.43 9.13
C TYR A 81 4.21 7.09 10.50
N LEU A 82 2.92 6.80 10.53
CA LEU A 82 2.18 6.42 11.73
C LEU A 82 1.83 4.95 11.65
N PHE A 83 2.22 4.17 12.64
CA PHE A 83 1.84 2.77 12.79
C PHE A 83 0.70 2.64 13.80
N PHE A 84 -0.46 2.25 13.32
CA PHE A 84 -1.66 2.05 14.13
C PHE A 84 -1.63 0.68 14.80
N VAL A 85 -1.29 0.63 16.09
CA VAL A 85 -1.09 -0.65 16.83
C VAL A 85 -2.32 -1.56 16.80
N LYS A 86 -3.51 -0.96 16.72
CA LYS A 86 -4.79 -1.67 16.75
C LYS A 86 -5.03 -2.49 15.47
N ASP A 87 -4.70 -1.93 14.31
CA ASP A 87 -5.07 -2.48 13.01
C ASP A 87 -3.83 -3.01 12.26
N GLY A 88 -2.62 -2.61 12.66
CA GLY A 88 -1.35 -3.03 12.06
C GLY A 88 -0.95 -2.23 10.82
N ASP A 89 -1.67 -1.15 10.52
CA ASP A 89 -1.47 -0.36 9.30
C ASP A 89 -0.44 0.76 9.49
N VAL A 90 0.29 1.05 8.41
CA VAL A 90 1.20 2.20 8.30
C VAL A 90 0.55 3.28 7.43
N LEU A 91 0.36 4.46 7.99
CA LEU A 91 -0.08 5.66 7.27
C LEU A 91 1.08 6.60 7.03
N PHE A 92 1.26 7.02 5.78
CA PHE A 92 2.20 8.07 5.42
C PHE A 92 1.54 9.44 5.44
N VAL A 93 2.18 10.41 6.07
CA VAL A 93 1.75 11.82 6.13
C VAL A 93 2.99 12.69 5.92
N PRO A 94 3.24 13.23 4.73
CA PRO A 94 4.36 14.13 4.56
C PRO A 94 4.07 15.48 5.23
N TYR A 95 5.11 16.12 5.76
CA TYR A 95 5.01 17.42 6.41
C TYR A 95 6.07 18.38 5.87
N SER A 96 5.69 19.64 5.65
CA SER A 96 6.63 20.75 5.46
C SER A 96 6.24 21.93 6.33
N SER A 97 7.25 22.69 6.78
CA SER A 97 7.01 23.95 7.47
C SER A 97 6.53 25.08 6.54
N THR A 98 6.56 24.85 5.22
CA THR A 98 6.29 25.89 4.20
C THR A 98 5.09 25.58 3.30
N SER A 99 4.57 24.35 3.33
CA SER A 99 3.43 23.91 2.52
C SER A 99 2.55 22.93 3.31
N ASP A 100 1.23 23.08 3.17
CA ASP A 100 0.25 22.13 3.71
C ASP A 100 0.18 20.85 2.87
N GLU A 101 0.61 20.91 1.60
CA GLU A 101 0.71 19.79 0.67
C GLU A 101 2.15 19.77 0.11
N PRO A 102 3.12 19.24 0.85
CA PRO A 102 4.50 19.16 0.39
C PRO A 102 4.62 18.17 -0.78
N ASP A 103 5.22 18.62 -1.87
CA ASP A 103 5.62 17.74 -2.97
C ASP A 103 6.75 16.82 -2.49
N VAL A 104 6.48 15.52 -2.42
CA VAL A 104 7.40 14.51 -1.90
C VAL A 104 7.80 13.52 -2.99
N LYS A 105 9.09 13.24 -3.04
CA LYS A 105 9.68 12.36 -4.06
C LYS A 105 9.31 10.89 -3.87
N TYR A 106 9.11 10.46 -2.62
CA TYR A 106 8.85 9.07 -2.25
C TYR A 106 7.46 8.92 -1.64
N SER A 107 6.42 9.07 -2.47
CA SER A 107 5.03 8.85 -2.08
C SER A 107 4.69 7.35 -2.08
N PRO A 108 3.82 6.86 -1.17
CA PRO A 108 3.23 5.51 -1.26
C PRO A 108 2.28 5.37 -2.45
N GLU A 109 1.82 6.48 -3.03
CA GLU A 109 0.92 6.45 -4.17
C GLU A 109 1.64 5.83 -5.36
N LYS A 110 1.24 4.62 -5.71
CA LYS A 110 1.69 3.98 -6.94
C LYS A 110 1.12 4.75 -8.11
N THR A 111 2.01 5.13 -9.02
CA THR A 111 1.69 5.79 -10.28
C THR A 111 1.59 4.74 -11.39
N GLU A 112 1.11 5.14 -12.57
CA GLU A 112 1.04 4.27 -13.75
C GLU A 112 2.39 3.63 -14.11
N ALA A 113 3.49 4.31 -13.81
CA ALA A 113 4.85 3.84 -14.08
C ALA A 113 5.25 2.62 -13.22
N ASP A 114 4.56 2.38 -12.11
CA ASP A 114 4.82 1.28 -11.17
C ASP A 114 4.07 -0.01 -11.56
N PHE A 115 3.33 0.00 -12.67
CA PHE A 115 2.54 -1.13 -13.14
C PHE A 115 2.92 -1.53 -14.56
N ASN A 116 2.77 -2.82 -14.84
CA ASN A 116 2.87 -3.37 -16.18
C ASN A 116 1.69 -2.92 -17.02
N LEU A 117 1.96 -2.34 -18.18
CA LEU A 117 0.94 -1.93 -19.12
C LEU A 117 0.66 -3.05 -20.13
N TYR A 118 -0.60 -3.45 -20.22
CA TYR A 118 -1.10 -4.38 -21.22
C TYR A 118 -2.10 -3.69 -22.13
N ASP A 119 -2.01 -3.97 -23.43
CA ASP A 119 -3.09 -3.73 -24.38
C ASP A 119 -3.98 -4.97 -24.44
N GLY A 120 -5.29 -4.76 -24.45
CA GLY A 120 -6.29 -5.81 -24.60
C GLY A 120 -7.48 -5.35 -25.43
N GLU A 121 -8.36 -6.28 -25.74
CA GLU A 121 -9.63 -6.02 -26.41
C GLU A 121 -10.77 -6.60 -25.59
N ALA A 122 -11.81 -5.81 -25.36
CA ALA A 122 -13.03 -6.31 -24.75
C ALA A 122 -13.72 -7.30 -25.70
N TYR A 123 -14.11 -8.50 -25.24
CA TYR A 123 -14.66 -9.53 -26.15
C TYR A 123 -16.11 -9.95 -25.89
N GLU A 124 -16.68 -9.51 -24.77
CA GLU A 124 -18.05 -9.85 -24.36
C GLU A 124 -18.78 -8.60 -23.85
N ASP A 125 -20.07 -8.50 -24.17
CA ASP A 125 -20.95 -7.39 -23.79
C ASP A 125 -21.84 -7.80 -22.61
N GLY A 126 -21.97 -6.93 -21.61
CA GLY A 126 -23.19 -6.87 -20.79
C GLY A 126 -23.23 -7.70 -19.50
N ASP A 127 -22.15 -7.73 -18.73
CA ASP A 127 -22.21 -8.14 -17.33
C ASP A 127 -21.30 -7.24 -16.49
N SER A 128 -21.49 -7.22 -15.17
CA SER A 128 -20.67 -6.47 -14.19
C SER A 128 -19.16 -6.79 -14.17
N SER A 129 -18.72 -7.68 -15.06
CA SER A 129 -17.35 -8.16 -15.19
C SER A 129 -16.78 -7.77 -16.53
N LEU A 130 -15.53 -7.30 -16.54
CA LEU A 130 -14.86 -6.87 -17.76
C LEU A 130 -14.07 -8.02 -18.39
N TYR A 131 -14.53 -8.48 -19.57
CA TYR A 131 -13.97 -9.60 -20.30
C TYR A 131 -12.98 -9.12 -21.36
N VAL A 132 -11.72 -9.54 -21.24
CA VAL A 132 -10.62 -9.08 -22.09
C VAL A 132 -9.88 -10.24 -22.76
N GLU A 133 -9.51 -10.07 -24.02
CA GLU A 133 -8.67 -11.00 -24.75
C GLU A 133 -7.50 -10.29 -25.41
N HIS A 134 -6.57 -11.07 -25.96
CA HIS A 134 -5.38 -10.56 -26.65
C HIS A 134 -4.49 -9.66 -25.78
N LEU A 135 -4.40 -9.95 -24.47
CA LEU A 135 -3.50 -9.22 -23.58
C LEU A 135 -2.06 -9.29 -24.08
N LYS A 136 -1.51 -8.12 -24.42
CA LYS A 136 -0.14 -7.96 -24.89
C LYS A 136 0.59 -6.98 -24.01
N LEU A 137 1.68 -7.43 -23.39
CA LEU A 137 2.56 -6.56 -22.61
C LEU A 137 3.16 -5.47 -23.52
N ILE A 138 3.02 -4.22 -23.10
CA ILE A 138 3.60 -3.04 -23.76
C ILE A 138 4.83 -2.56 -23.00
N THR A 139 4.74 -2.46 -21.68
CA THR A 139 5.84 -2.00 -20.81
C THR A 139 5.80 -2.74 -19.47
N GLY A 140 6.99 -2.99 -18.90
CA GLY A 140 7.14 -3.62 -17.58
C GLY A 140 7.72 -5.03 -17.64
N ALA A 141 7.60 -5.77 -16.54
CA ALA A 141 8.10 -7.13 -16.40
C ALA A 141 7.02 -8.14 -16.83
N ASP A 142 7.34 -9.05 -17.75
CA ASP A 142 6.39 -10.06 -18.21
C ASP A 142 5.93 -10.96 -17.05
N SER A 143 4.65 -10.86 -16.68
CA SER A 143 4.02 -11.72 -15.68
C SER A 143 3.58 -13.08 -16.23
N GLY A 144 3.97 -13.42 -17.47
CA GLY A 144 3.69 -14.71 -18.10
C GLY A 144 2.23 -14.87 -18.49
N LEU A 145 1.49 -13.77 -18.61
CA LEU A 145 0.12 -13.76 -19.11
C LEU A 145 0.16 -14.13 -20.60
N GLY A 146 -0.20 -15.39 -20.89
CA GLY A 146 -0.27 -15.88 -22.26
C GLY A 146 -1.43 -15.26 -23.04
N ASN A 147 -1.44 -15.51 -24.35
CA ASN A 147 -2.59 -15.20 -25.21
C ASN A 147 -3.80 -16.04 -24.76
N GLY A 148 -4.77 -15.38 -24.14
CA GLY A 148 -5.93 -16.03 -23.56
C GLY A 148 -7.07 -15.06 -23.30
N LYS A 149 -8.19 -15.62 -22.82
CA LYS A 149 -9.35 -14.88 -22.37
C LYS A 149 -9.30 -14.71 -20.87
N PHE A 150 -9.50 -13.49 -20.41
CA PHE A 150 -9.45 -13.12 -19.01
C PHE A 150 -10.71 -12.37 -18.57
N VAL A 151 -11.08 -12.56 -17.32
CA VAL A 151 -12.04 -11.72 -16.60
C VAL A 151 -11.27 -10.83 -15.64
N LEU A 152 -11.46 -9.52 -15.77
CA LEU A 152 -10.95 -8.54 -14.84
C LEU A 152 -11.98 -8.36 -13.73
N HIS A 153 -11.68 -8.89 -12.54
CA HIS A 153 -12.58 -8.82 -11.39
C HIS A 153 -12.40 -7.48 -10.66
N LYS A 154 -12.79 -6.39 -11.32
CA LYS A 154 -12.71 -5.01 -10.84
C LYS A 154 -13.96 -4.25 -11.28
N SER A 155 -14.59 -3.53 -10.37
CA SER A 155 -15.85 -2.81 -10.59
C SER A 155 -15.71 -1.28 -10.55
N SER A 156 -14.50 -0.76 -10.35
CA SER A 156 -14.19 0.68 -10.23
C SER A 156 -12.79 0.98 -10.73
N GLY A 157 -12.43 2.25 -10.95
CA GLY A 157 -11.13 2.60 -11.54
C GLY A 157 -11.00 2.16 -13.01
N ILE A 158 -12.12 2.26 -13.74
CA ILE A 158 -12.21 2.12 -15.19
C ILE A 158 -12.49 3.51 -15.74
N PHE A 159 -11.73 3.93 -16.73
CA PHE A 159 -11.79 5.29 -17.26
C PHE A 159 -11.93 5.29 -18.77
N ASP A 160 -12.50 6.34 -19.35
CA ASP A 160 -12.39 6.61 -20.78
C ASP A 160 -11.10 7.38 -21.12
N VAL A 161 -10.88 7.63 -22.41
CA VAL A 161 -9.74 8.40 -22.93
C VAL A 161 -9.62 9.82 -22.39
N ASP A 162 -10.75 10.41 -21.97
CA ASP A 162 -10.80 11.76 -21.43
C ASP A 162 -10.51 11.77 -19.91
N GLY A 163 -10.25 10.59 -19.33
CA GLY A 163 -9.96 10.41 -17.91
C GLY A 163 -11.19 10.41 -17.02
N LYS A 164 -12.40 10.30 -17.61
CA LYS A 164 -13.64 10.21 -16.84
C LYS A 164 -13.87 8.76 -16.41
N GLU A 165 -14.22 8.56 -15.15
CA GLU A 165 -14.59 7.23 -14.64
C GLU A 165 -15.89 6.74 -15.29
N ILE A 166 -15.89 5.47 -15.70
CA ILE A 166 -17.00 4.76 -16.35
C ILE A 166 -17.23 3.41 -15.66
N GLU A 167 -18.39 2.80 -15.90
CA GLU A 167 -18.69 1.47 -15.37
C GLU A 167 -18.19 0.36 -16.31
N ALA A 168 -18.07 -0.88 -15.80
CA ALA A 168 -17.68 -2.02 -16.64
C ALA A 168 -18.67 -2.24 -17.79
N ASP A 169 -19.97 -2.01 -17.56
CA ASP A 169 -21.05 -2.14 -18.53
C ASP A 169 -20.99 -1.07 -19.66
N ASP A 170 -20.23 0.02 -19.46
CA ASP A 170 -19.97 1.03 -20.49
C ASP A 170 -18.90 0.59 -21.51
N VAL A 171 -18.15 -0.48 -21.20
CA VAL A 171 -17.16 -1.08 -22.09
C VAL A 171 -17.84 -2.11 -22.98
N LYS A 172 -17.65 -1.95 -24.29
CA LYS A 172 -18.30 -2.76 -25.31
C LYS A 172 -17.29 -3.67 -25.97
N LYS A 173 -17.79 -4.78 -26.50
CA LYS A 173 -17.03 -5.70 -27.34
C LYS A 173 -16.35 -4.95 -28.50
N GLY A 174 -15.07 -5.21 -28.65
CA GLY A 174 -14.18 -4.58 -29.62
C GLY A 174 -13.47 -3.33 -29.10
N ASP A 175 -13.88 -2.80 -27.94
CA ASP A 175 -13.19 -1.67 -27.31
C ASP A 175 -11.74 -2.05 -26.99
N LYS A 176 -10.82 -1.13 -27.31
CA LYS A 176 -9.41 -1.27 -26.99
C LYS A 176 -9.17 -0.81 -25.56
N LEU A 177 -8.41 -1.59 -24.81
CA LEU A 177 -8.21 -1.39 -23.39
C LEU A 177 -6.73 -1.33 -23.06
N LYS A 178 -6.36 -0.32 -22.28
CA LYS A 178 -5.09 -0.26 -21.55
C LYS A 178 -5.31 -0.72 -20.12
N ILE A 179 -4.62 -1.76 -19.70
CA ILE A 179 -4.81 -2.41 -18.41
C ILE A 179 -3.50 -2.35 -17.64
N TYR A 180 -3.54 -1.73 -16.46
CA TYR A 180 -2.36 -1.52 -15.60
C TYR A 180 -2.36 -2.59 -14.51
N LEU A 181 -1.44 -3.54 -14.62
CA LEU A 181 -1.33 -4.71 -13.77
C LEU A 181 -0.09 -4.65 -12.87
N SER A 182 -0.22 -5.16 -11.65
CA SER A 182 0.92 -5.30 -10.74
C SER A 182 1.93 -6.32 -11.27
N GLU A 183 3.22 -6.15 -10.97
CA GLU A 183 4.27 -7.09 -11.38
C GLU A 183 3.97 -8.54 -10.94
N ASN A 184 3.44 -8.71 -9.72
CA ASN A 184 3.11 -10.02 -9.13
C ASN A 184 1.67 -10.45 -9.39
N THR A 185 1.14 -10.19 -10.59
CA THR A 185 -0.24 -10.55 -10.94
C THR A 185 -0.44 -12.07 -10.87
N ALA A 186 -1.43 -12.51 -10.08
CA ALA A 186 -1.83 -13.90 -10.02
C ALA A 186 -3.15 -14.12 -10.79
N VAL A 187 -3.18 -15.18 -11.60
CA VAL A 187 -4.36 -15.59 -12.36
C VAL A 187 -5.01 -16.78 -11.68
N LYS A 188 -6.33 -16.69 -11.44
CA LYS A 188 -7.12 -17.83 -10.98
C LYS A 188 -7.46 -18.71 -12.18
N GLU A 189 -7.19 -20.00 -12.06
CA GLU A 189 -7.47 -21.02 -13.09
C GLU A 189 -8.97 -21.32 -13.18
N THR A 190 -9.73 -20.38 -13.74
CA THR A 190 -11.14 -20.52 -14.13
C THR A 190 -11.25 -20.54 -15.66
N TYR A 191 -12.47 -20.75 -16.18
CA TYR A 191 -12.73 -20.61 -17.62
C TYR A 191 -13.85 -19.59 -17.84
N PRO A 192 -13.56 -18.38 -18.37
CA PRO A 192 -12.22 -17.82 -18.64
C PRO A 192 -11.37 -17.60 -17.38
N ALA A 193 -10.06 -17.44 -17.55
CA ALA A 193 -9.14 -17.23 -16.43
C ALA A 193 -9.41 -15.87 -15.77
N GLN A 194 -9.20 -15.73 -14.46
CA GLN A 194 -9.61 -14.51 -13.75
C GLN A 194 -8.42 -13.78 -13.14
N ILE A 195 -8.35 -12.46 -13.36
CA ILE A 195 -7.40 -11.54 -12.72
C ILE A 195 -8.14 -10.80 -11.60
N ASP A 196 -7.63 -10.91 -10.37
CA ASP A 196 -8.22 -10.25 -9.21
C ASP A 196 -7.99 -8.73 -9.24
N GLY A 197 -9.02 -7.96 -8.90
CA GLY A 197 -8.99 -6.49 -8.90
C GLY A 197 -7.88 -5.88 -8.04
N LYS A 198 -7.39 -6.59 -7.01
CA LYS A 198 -6.26 -6.13 -6.20
C LYS A 198 -4.94 -6.01 -6.98
N TYR A 199 -4.81 -6.72 -8.10
CA TYR A 199 -3.64 -6.64 -8.97
C TYR A 199 -3.82 -5.61 -10.09
N ILE A 200 -5.03 -5.05 -10.25
CA ILE A 200 -5.37 -4.13 -11.32
C ILE A 200 -5.41 -2.71 -10.74
N PHE A 201 -4.46 -1.87 -11.16
CA PHE A 201 -4.43 -0.46 -10.76
C PHE A 201 -5.60 0.30 -11.38
N LYS A 202 -5.66 0.29 -12.71
CA LYS A 202 -6.73 0.92 -13.49
C LYS A 202 -6.91 0.24 -14.84
N VAL A 203 -8.05 0.51 -15.47
CA VAL A 203 -8.31 0.18 -16.87
C VAL A 203 -8.72 1.46 -17.61
N VAL A 204 -8.23 1.64 -18.83
CA VAL A 204 -8.59 2.79 -19.68
C VAL A 204 -9.13 2.27 -21.00
N ARG A 205 -10.35 2.67 -21.36
CA ARG A 205 -10.95 2.45 -22.68
C ARG A 205 -10.42 3.50 -23.66
N GLU A 206 -9.82 3.03 -24.76
CA GLU A 206 -9.35 3.85 -25.88
C GLU A 206 -10.43 4.17 -26.92
#